data_AF-A0A955X5T0-F1
#
_entry.id   AF-A0A955X5T0-F1
#
_cell.length_a   1.000
_cell.length_b   1.000
_cell.length_c   1.000
_cell.angle_alpha   90.00
_cell.angle_beta   90.00
_cell.angle_gamma   90.00
#
_symmetry.space_group_name_H-M   'P 1'
#
loop_
_entity.id
_entity.type
_entity.pdbx_description
1 polymer ?
#
loop_
_entity_poly.entity_id
_entity_poly.type
_entity_poly.pdbx_seq_one_letter_code
_entity_poly.pdbx_strand_id
1 'polypeptide(L)'
;MSGWISLASLVFLACAHSYLGERLILVPLFRSPGWQVGIPRSGAQRVLRFAWHLTSIAWLGLGAVIVGAPVGLAVAAVSLASSLVVLLAMRAHLAWPVFLLGGLAALEAEGRLPELVRSGAVVAAVVVAVGAAALHVYWAAGGRWGLARAIPQTPDGAPRFRPGRLLTLAVAGLLGAFAALVLATAQGGAPTWVRLGTAGALLVLVVRAVGDGRMVGFSKRLRTTAFGRADDLVYTPLVVLMAVGAGMALVPA
;
A
#
# COMPACT_ATOMS: atom_id res chain seq x y z
N MET A 1 -18.47 -32.74 15.88
CA MET A 1 -17.89 -32.43 17.21
C MET A 1 -16.43 -32.00 17.10
N SER A 2 -15.57 -32.72 16.37
CA SER A 2 -14.14 -32.37 16.18
C SER A 2 -13.90 -30.96 15.62
N GLY A 3 -14.65 -30.52 14.60
CA GLY A 3 -14.51 -29.17 14.03
C GLY A 3 -14.79 -28.03 15.03
N TRP A 4 -15.78 -28.20 15.90
CA TRP A 4 -16.09 -27.22 16.95
C TRP A 4 -15.00 -27.15 18.03
N ILE A 5 -14.37 -28.28 18.35
CA ILE A 5 -13.22 -28.32 19.25
C ILE A 5 -12.05 -27.56 18.61
N SER A 6 -11.73 -27.84 17.35
CA SER A 6 -10.66 -27.13 16.64
C SER A 6 -10.91 -25.63 16.52
N LEU A 7 -12.14 -25.21 16.22
CA LEU A 7 -12.55 -23.80 16.24
C LEU A 7 -12.31 -23.18 17.62
N ALA A 8 -12.85 -23.80 18.67
CA ALA A 8 -12.71 -23.31 20.04
C ALA A 8 -11.24 -23.19 20.46
N SER A 9 -10.41 -24.17 20.08
CA SER A 9 -8.96 -24.13 20.30
C SER A 9 -8.29 -22.97 19.57
N LEU A 10 -8.61 -22.73 18.30
CA LEU A 10 -8.04 -21.62 17.52
C LEU A 10 -8.46 -20.26 18.06
N VAL A 11 -9.73 -20.09 18.44
CA VAL A 11 -10.23 -18.85 19.07
C VAL A 11 -9.55 -18.63 20.42
N PHE A 12 -9.44 -19.67 21.25
CA PHE A 12 -8.72 -19.58 22.51
C PHE A 12 -7.25 -19.20 22.29
N LEU A 13 -6.54 -19.87 21.38
CA LEU A 13 -5.16 -19.55 21.03
C LEU A 13 -5.03 -18.10 20.53
N ALA A 14 -5.93 -17.63 19.66
CA ALA A 14 -5.92 -16.26 19.16
C ALA A 14 -6.03 -15.24 20.30
N CYS A 15 -6.98 -15.43 21.21
CA CYS A 15 -7.16 -14.57 22.39
C CYS A 15 -5.96 -14.66 23.34
N ALA A 16 -5.54 -15.87 23.70
CA ALA A 16 -4.45 -16.10 24.64
C ALA A 16 -3.13 -15.56 24.12
N HIS A 17 -2.78 -15.81 22.85
CA HIS A 17 -1.55 -15.33 22.24
C HIS A 17 -1.51 -13.81 22.15
N SER A 18 -2.59 -13.17 21.71
CA SER A 18 -2.65 -11.71 21.66
C SER A 18 -2.58 -11.08 23.05
N TYR A 19 -3.34 -11.60 24.02
CA TYR A 19 -3.40 -11.02 25.37
C TYR A 19 -2.12 -11.28 26.17
N LEU A 20 -1.71 -12.55 26.29
CA LEU A 20 -0.54 -12.93 27.09
C LEU A 20 0.74 -12.39 26.47
N GLY A 21 0.87 -12.45 25.14
CA GLY A 21 2.05 -11.91 24.48
C GLY A 21 2.18 -10.40 24.62
N GLU A 22 1.09 -9.64 24.48
CA GLU A 22 1.13 -8.19 24.71
C GLU A 22 1.50 -7.87 26.17
N ARG A 23 0.86 -8.52 27.15
CA ARG A 23 1.07 -8.22 28.57
C ARG A 23 2.37 -8.74 29.15
N LEU A 24 2.79 -9.95 28.78
CA LEU A 24 3.91 -10.65 29.42
C LEU A 24 5.22 -10.55 28.62
N ILE A 25 5.15 -10.27 27.31
CA ILE A 25 6.34 -10.22 26.45
C ILE A 25 6.55 -8.82 25.91
N LEU A 26 5.61 -8.29 25.13
CA LEU A 26 5.81 -7.04 24.39
C LEU A 26 5.88 -5.82 25.32
N VAL A 27 4.92 -5.64 26.23
CA VAL A 27 4.94 -4.50 27.16
C VAL A 27 6.18 -4.49 28.05
N PRO A 28 6.59 -5.60 28.70
CA PRO A 28 7.83 -5.65 29.47
C PRO A 28 9.08 -5.38 28.62
N LEU A 29 9.16 -5.97 27.42
CA LEU A 29 10.26 -5.74 26.48
C LEU A 29 10.39 -4.25 26.13
N PHE A 30 9.26 -3.59 25.82
CA PHE A 30 9.27 -2.19 25.40
C PHE A 30 9.55 -1.22 26.54
N ARG A 31 9.21 -1.59 27.79
CA ARG A 31 9.53 -0.84 29.01
C ARG A 31 10.97 -1.04 29.48
N SER A 32 11.64 -2.10 29.01
CA SER A 32 13.04 -2.35 29.37
C SER A 32 13.94 -1.19 28.89
N PRO A 33 14.70 -0.55 29.80
CA PRO A 33 15.57 0.57 29.45
C PRO A 33 16.66 0.17 28.44
N GLY A 34 17.18 -1.05 28.56
CA GLY A 34 18.27 -1.57 27.73
C GLY A 34 17.85 -2.11 26.36
N TRP A 35 16.56 -2.18 26.04
CA TRP A 35 16.11 -2.68 24.73
C TRP A 35 16.49 -1.72 23.61
N GLN A 36 17.34 -2.20 22.70
CA GLN A 36 17.77 -1.50 21.50
C GLN A 36 17.55 -2.35 20.26
N VAL A 37 17.35 -1.69 19.13
CA VAL A 37 17.15 -2.32 17.82
C VAL A 37 17.65 -1.34 16.76
N GLY A 38 18.14 -1.84 15.63
CA GLY A 38 18.76 -1.03 14.56
C GLY A 38 17.84 -0.06 13.81
N ILE A 39 16.62 0.17 14.31
CA ILE A 39 15.63 1.10 13.76
C ILE A 39 14.97 1.89 14.90
N PRO A 40 14.27 3.01 14.62
CA PRO A 40 13.59 3.78 15.66
C PRO A 40 12.63 2.92 16.49
N ARG A 41 12.73 2.99 17.83
CA ARG A 41 11.96 2.16 18.78
C ARG A 41 10.45 2.20 18.50
N SER A 42 9.88 3.37 18.20
CA SER A 42 8.45 3.52 17.92
C SER A 42 8.00 2.73 16.67
N GLY A 43 8.86 2.66 15.65
CA GLY A 43 8.62 1.84 14.47
C GLY A 43 8.71 0.35 14.81
N ALA A 44 9.79 -0.05 15.49
CA ALA A 44 9.99 -1.43 15.92
C ALA A 44 8.84 -1.95 16.80
N GLN A 45 8.35 -1.16 17.75
CA GLN A 45 7.22 -1.52 18.61
C GLN A 45 5.96 -1.82 17.79
N ARG A 46 5.64 -0.96 16.81
CA ARG A 46 4.48 -1.17 15.94
C ARG A 46 4.62 -2.41 15.07
N VAL A 47 5.82 -2.65 14.52
CA VAL A 47 6.11 -3.85 13.72
C VAL A 47 5.99 -5.11 14.57
N LEU A 48 6.62 -5.13 15.76
CA LEU A 48 6.59 -6.29 16.66
C LEU A 48 5.17 -6.58 17.15
N ARG A 49 4.40 -5.56 17.54
CA ARG A 49 2.98 -5.73 17.87
C ARG A 49 2.19 -6.27 16.70
N PHE A 50 2.35 -5.72 15.51
CA PHE A 50 1.63 -6.19 14.33
C PHE A 50 1.99 -7.65 14.02
N ALA A 51 3.28 -8.00 13.97
CA ALA A 51 3.74 -9.36 13.74
C ALA A 51 3.18 -10.34 14.78
N TRP A 52 3.09 -9.90 16.03
CA TRP A 52 2.51 -10.69 17.11
C TRP A 52 0.99 -10.89 16.97
N HIS A 53 0.24 -9.84 16.65
CA HIS A 53 -1.22 -9.95 16.50
C HIS A 53 -1.65 -10.56 15.15
N LEU A 54 -0.78 -10.56 14.14
CA LEU A 54 -1.04 -11.15 12.83
C LEU A 54 -1.36 -12.65 12.94
N THR A 55 -0.68 -13.38 13.82
CA THR A 55 -0.95 -14.82 14.04
C THR A 55 -2.34 -15.05 14.61
N SER A 56 -2.81 -14.20 15.54
CA SER A 56 -4.17 -14.25 16.05
C SER A 56 -5.21 -14.00 14.94
N ILE A 57 -4.98 -13.02 14.06
CA ILE A 57 -5.85 -12.76 12.90
C ILE A 57 -5.88 -14.00 11.98
N ALA A 58 -4.72 -14.62 11.72
CA ALA A 58 -4.61 -15.80 10.88
C ALA A 58 -5.34 -17.02 11.48
N TRP A 59 -5.26 -17.26 12.79
CA TRP A 59 -5.99 -18.35 13.45
C TRP A 59 -7.50 -18.16 13.40
N LEU A 60 -8.00 -16.92 13.49
CA LEU A 60 -9.42 -16.64 13.27
C LEU A 60 -9.84 -16.98 11.83
N GLY A 61 -8.99 -16.66 10.84
CA GLY A 61 -9.19 -17.07 9.45
C GLY A 61 -9.25 -18.59 9.27
N LEU A 62 -8.32 -19.34 9.89
CA LEU A 62 -8.34 -20.80 9.89
C LEU A 62 -9.60 -21.35 10.58
N GLY A 63 -10.02 -20.75 11.69
CA GLY A 63 -11.27 -21.10 12.38
C GLY A 63 -12.49 -20.93 11.48
N ALA A 64 -12.55 -19.84 10.71
CA ALA A 64 -13.62 -19.61 9.73
C ALA A 64 -13.67 -20.74 8.68
N VAL A 65 -12.51 -21.17 8.17
CA VAL A 65 -12.43 -22.31 7.22
C VAL A 65 -12.95 -23.60 7.85
N ILE A 66 -12.63 -23.88 9.12
CA ILE A 66 -13.08 -25.09 9.82
C ILE A 66 -14.61 -25.15 9.95
N VAL A 67 -15.29 -24.02 10.09
CA VAL A 67 -16.76 -23.95 10.13
C VAL A 67 -17.40 -23.78 8.76
N GLY A 68 -16.63 -23.94 7.68
CA GLY A 68 -17.13 -24.03 6.31
C GLY A 68 -17.01 -22.75 5.48
N ALA A 69 -16.25 -21.74 5.92
CA ALA A 69 -15.96 -20.58 5.07
C ALA A 69 -15.07 -21.00 3.88
N PRO A 70 -15.31 -20.49 2.66
CA PRO A 70 -14.41 -20.69 1.53
C PRO A 70 -12.99 -20.21 1.86
N VAL A 71 -11.99 -20.99 1.45
CA VAL A 71 -10.59 -20.69 1.76
C VAL A 71 -10.17 -19.34 1.18
N GLY A 72 -10.56 -19.01 -0.07
CA GLY A 72 -10.23 -17.72 -0.68
C GLY A 72 -10.87 -16.55 0.07
N LEU A 73 -12.09 -16.69 0.58
CA LEU A 73 -12.72 -15.66 1.40
C LEU A 73 -12.05 -15.47 2.76
N ALA A 74 -11.59 -16.55 3.40
CA ALA A 74 -10.82 -16.45 4.64
C ALA A 74 -9.47 -15.75 4.39
N VAL A 75 -8.77 -16.10 3.30
CA VAL A 75 -7.52 -15.44 2.88
C VAL A 75 -7.77 -13.95 2.57
N ALA A 76 -8.85 -13.63 1.87
CA ALA A 76 -9.25 -12.26 1.57
C ALA A 76 -9.48 -11.46 2.86
N ALA A 77 -10.29 -11.98 3.78
CA ALA A 77 -10.61 -11.32 5.04
C ALA A 77 -9.37 -11.06 5.90
N VAL A 78 -8.53 -12.08 6.09
CA VAL A 78 -7.27 -11.96 6.84
C VAL A 78 -6.37 -10.90 6.20
N SER A 79 -6.16 -10.98 4.89
CA SER A 79 -5.23 -10.09 4.18
C SER A 79 -5.75 -8.64 4.17
N LEU A 80 -7.04 -8.41 3.91
CA LEU A 80 -7.62 -7.06 3.91
C LEU A 80 -7.62 -6.44 5.32
N ALA A 81 -7.92 -7.22 6.36
CA ALA A 81 -7.84 -6.76 7.75
C ALA A 81 -6.39 -6.39 8.12
N SER A 82 -5.42 -7.23 7.78
CA SER A 82 -4.00 -6.96 8.00
C SER A 82 -3.50 -5.73 7.24
N SER A 83 -3.93 -5.56 5.99
CA SER A 83 -3.65 -4.37 5.19
C SER A 83 -4.14 -3.10 5.88
N LEU A 84 -5.39 -3.10 6.33
CA LEU A 84 -5.99 -1.94 7.01
C LEU A 84 -5.23 -1.59 8.29
N VAL A 85 -4.91 -2.57 9.13
CA VAL A 85 -4.15 -2.36 10.37
C VAL A 85 -2.78 -1.75 10.07
N VAL A 86 -2.03 -2.31 9.12
CA VAL A 86 -0.69 -1.81 8.78
C VAL A 86 -0.77 -0.42 8.14
N LEU A 87 -1.74 -0.17 7.25
CA LEU A 87 -1.89 1.14 6.62
C LEU A 87 -2.16 2.24 7.66
N LEU A 88 -3.02 1.95 8.64
CA LEU A 88 -3.36 2.91 9.70
C LEU A 88 -2.20 3.11 10.69
N ALA A 89 -1.51 2.03 11.07
CA ALA A 89 -0.44 2.09 12.07
C ALA A 89 0.93 2.51 11.49
N MET A 90 1.23 2.12 10.25
CA MET A 90 2.56 2.13 9.63
C MET A 90 2.50 2.31 8.10
N ARG A 91 2.05 3.50 7.65
CA ARG A 91 1.94 3.86 6.21
C ARG A 91 3.20 3.61 5.38
N ALA A 92 4.37 3.73 6.02
CA ALA A 92 5.68 3.55 5.41
C ALA A 92 6.15 2.09 5.29
N HIS A 93 5.34 1.10 5.72
CA HIS A 93 5.72 -0.31 5.69
C HIS A 93 5.15 -1.01 4.45
N LEU A 94 5.98 -1.76 3.73
CA LEU A 94 5.59 -2.51 2.53
C LEU A 94 4.55 -3.61 2.78
N ALA A 95 4.18 -3.88 4.03
CA ALA A 95 3.27 -4.99 4.33
C ALA A 95 1.83 -4.66 3.91
N TRP A 96 1.36 -3.41 4.10
CA TRP A 96 -0.01 -3.06 3.72
C TRP A 96 -0.31 -3.22 2.22
N PRO A 97 0.53 -2.79 1.25
CA PRO A 97 0.21 -2.98 -0.17
C PRO A 97 0.27 -4.45 -0.57
N VAL A 98 1.16 -5.25 0.03
CA VAL A 98 1.28 -6.68 -0.24
C VAL A 98 0.05 -7.43 0.28
N PHE A 99 -0.40 -7.14 1.50
CA PHE A 99 -1.64 -7.69 2.04
C PHE A 99 -2.88 -7.21 1.27
N LEU A 100 -2.92 -5.94 0.83
CA LEU A 100 -4.00 -5.44 -0.01
C LEU A 100 -4.09 -6.23 -1.33
N LEU A 101 -2.96 -6.42 -2.01
CA LEU A 101 -2.89 -7.19 -3.24
C LEU A 101 -3.36 -8.64 -3.04
N GLY A 102 -2.85 -9.32 -2.00
CA GLY A 102 -3.27 -10.69 -1.68
C GLY A 102 -4.77 -10.79 -1.38
N GLY A 103 -5.33 -9.80 -0.67
CA GLY A 103 -6.75 -9.75 -0.34
C GLY A 103 -7.65 -9.53 -1.56
N LEU A 104 -7.29 -8.59 -2.44
CA LEU A 104 -8.03 -8.32 -3.68
C LEU A 104 -7.92 -9.48 -4.67
N ALA A 105 -6.73 -10.08 -4.82
CA ALA A 105 -6.53 -11.25 -5.66
C ALA A 105 -7.33 -12.47 -5.16
N ALA A 106 -7.41 -12.68 -3.85
CA ALA A 106 -8.24 -13.75 -3.29
C ALA A 106 -9.74 -13.54 -3.52
N LEU A 107 -10.23 -12.29 -3.48
CA LEU A 107 -11.61 -11.97 -3.85
C LEU A 107 -11.88 -12.20 -5.33
N GLU A 108 -10.93 -11.82 -6.20
CA GLU A 108 -11.03 -12.02 -7.64
C GLU A 108 -11.03 -13.49 -8.02
N ALA A 109 -10.15 -14.30 -7.42
CA ALA A 109 -10.09 -15.75 -7.63
C ALA A 109 -11.37 -16.48 -7.20
N GLU A 110 -12.08 -15.96 -6.21
CA GLU A 110 -13.38 -16.48 -5.76
C GLU A 110 -14.55 -15.94 -6.61
N GLY A 111 -14.31 -15.09 -7.61
CA GLY A 111 -15.34 -14.41 -8.39
C GLY A 111 -16.22 -13.47 -7.54
N ARG A 112 -15.69 -13.01 -6.41
CA ARG A 112 -16.40 -12.23 -5.38
C ARG A 112 -15.86 -10.82 -5.20
N LEU A 113 -14.95 -10.37 -6.07
CA LEU A 113 -14.49 -8.99 -6.08
C LEU A 113 -15.67 -8.07 -6.43
N PRO A 114 -16.13 -7.19 -5.52
CA PRO A 114 -17.29 -6.36 -5.80
C PRO A 114 -16.99 -5.36 -6.92
N GLU A 115 -17.93 -5.21 -7.86
CA GLU A 115 -17.78 -4.25 -8.96
C GLU A 115 -17.48 -2.84 -8.46
N LEU A 116 -18.14 -2.42 -7.38
CA LEU A 116 -17.91 -1.13 -6.74
C LEU A 116 -16.45 -0.95 -6.29
N VAL A 117 -15.80 -2.01 -5.80
CA VAL A 117 -14.40 -1.98 -5.37
C VAL A 117 -13.48 -1.87 -6.59
N ARG A 118 -13.75 -2.66 -7.64
CA ARG A 118 -13.00 -2.64 -8.90
C ARG A 118 -13.10 -1.27 -9.58
N SER A 119 -14.31 -0.84 -9.91
CA SER A 119 -14.59 0.46 -10.52
C SER A 119 -14.13 1.63 -9.63
N GLY A 120 -14.33 1.54 -8.31
CA GLY A 120 -13.87 2.55 -7.37
C GLY A 120 -12.35 2.72 -7.35
N ALA A 121 -11.58 1.63 -7.41
CA ALA A 121 -10.12 1.68 -7.49
C ALA A 121 -9.63 2.31 -8.81
N VAL A 122 -10.27 1.95 -9.93
CA VAL A 122 -9.99 2.55 -11.25
C VAL A 122 -10.25 4.06 -11.22
N VAL A 123 -11.43 4.48 -10.76
CA VAL A 123 -11.81 5.90 -10.66
C VAL A 123 -10.85 6.65 -9.73
N ALA A 124 -10.51 6.09 -8.57
CA ALA A 124 -9.57 6.72 -7.63
C ALA A 124 -8.19 6.93 -8.26
N ALA A 125 -7.66 5.94 -8.98
CA ALA A 125 -6.38 6.06 -9.68
C ALA A 125 -6.41 7.16 -10.76
N VAL A 126 -7.49 7.23 -11.54
CA VAL A 126 -7.70 8.25 -12.58
C VAL A 126 -7.78 9.65 -11.97
N VAL A 127 -8.59 9.83 -10.91
CA VAL A 127 -8.74 11.12 -10.23
C VAL A 127 -7.41 11.60 -9.65
N VAL A 128 -6.65 10.71 -9.01
CA VAL A 128 -5.33 11.04 -8.47
C VAL A 128 -4.35 11.40 -9.57
N ALA A 129 -4.33 10.64 -10.68
CA ALA A 129 -3.45 10.93 -11.81
C ALA A 129 -3.78 12.27 -12.47
N VAL A 130 -5.06 12.58 -12.70
CA VAL A 130 -5.51 13.85 -13.26
C VAL A 130 -5.20 15.02 -12.33
N GLY A 131 -5.47 14.89 -11.03
CA GLY A 131 -5.14 15.90 -10.03
C GLY A 131 -3.63 16.16 -9.94
N ALA A 132 -2.82 15.09 -9.97
CA ALA A 132 -1.37 15.20 -10.02
C ALA A 132 -0.88 15.85 -11.32
N ALA A 133 -1.47 15.52 -12.48
CA ALA A 133 -1.14 16.15 -13.76
C ALA A 133 -1.44 17.66 -13.73
N ALA A 134 -2.61 18.06 -13.23
CA ALA A 134 -2.98 19.46 -13.07
C ALA A 134 -2.01 20.22 -12.15
N LEU A 135 -1.58 19.60 -11.04
CA LEU A 135 -0.57 20.19 -10.15
C LEU A 135 0.78 20.41 -10.84
N HIS A 136 1.19 19.49 -11.71
CA HIS A 136 2.40 19.65 -12.52
C HIS A 136 2.27 20.79 -13.54
N VAL A 137 1.11 20.91 -14.21
CA VAL A 137 0.83 22.05 -15.11
C VAL A 137 0.90 23.38 -14.34
N TYR A 138 0.30 23.43 -13.14
CA TYR A 138 0.38 24.59 -12.26
C TYR A 138 1.83 24.95 -11.90
N TRP A 139 2.67 23.99 -11.53
CA TRP A 139 4.09 24.25 -11.27
C TRP A 139 4.85 24.72 -12.51
N ALA A 140 4.56 24.15 -13.69
CA ALA A 140 5.17 24.59 -14.95
C ALA A 140 4.79 26.05 -15.30
N ALA A 141 3.58 26.48 -14.93
CA ALA A 141 3.09 27.85 -15.07
C ALA A 141 3.67 28.83 -14.01
N GLY A 142 4.54 28.36 -13.09
CA GLY A 142 5.17 29.20 -12.06
C GLY A 142 4.55 29.09 -10.67
N GLY A 143 3.60 28.17 -10.49
CA GLY A 143 3.03 27.85 -9.19
C GLY A 143 4.07 27.35 -8.18
N ARG A 144 3.89 27.68 -6.89
CA ARG A 144 4.86 27.36 -5.82
C ARG A 144 4.28 26.51 -4.69
N TRP A 145 2.95 26.33 -4.65
CA TRP A 145 2.30 25.54 -3.60
C TRP A 145 2.81 24.11 -3.58
N GLY A 146 3.25 23.62 -2.41
CA GLY A 146 3.75 22.26 -2.22
C GLY A 146 5.09 21.93 -2.90
N LEU A 147 5.62 22.79 -3.77
CA LEU A 147 6.79 22.51 -4.60
C LEU A 147 8.04 22.18 -3.78
N ALA A 148 8.25 22.87 -2.66
CA ALA A 148 9.38 22.64 -1.76
C ALA A 148 9.39 21.24 -1.13
N ARG A 149 8.23 20.57 -1.05
CA ARG A 149 8.10 19.20 -0.53
C ARG A 149 8.03 18.15 -1.64
N ALA A 150 7.84 18.56 -2.90
CA ALA A 150 7.72 17.69 -4.06
C ALA A 150 9.07 17.30 -4.69
N ILE A 151 10.13 18.06 -4.39
CA ILE A 151 11.47 17.83 -4.94
C ILE A 151 12.31 17.06 -3.90
N PRO A 152 12.98 15.95 -4.28
CA PRO A 152 13.93 15.26 -3.41
C PRO A 152 14.99 16.21 -2.84
N GLN A 153 15.32 16.04 -1.56
CA GLN A 153 16.22 16.91 -0.81
C GLN A 153 17.50 16.16 -0.39
N THR A 154 18.61 16.89 -0.26
CA THR A 154 19.83 16.40 0.39
C THR A 154 19.60 16.23 1.91
N PRO A 155 20.52 15.58 2.65
CA PRO A 155 20.42 15.50 4.11
C PRO A 155 20.26 16.86 4.80
N ASP A 156 20.89 17.90 4.26
CA ASP A 156 20.82 19.29 4.77
C ASP A 156 19.53 20.01 4.36
N GLY A 157 18.63 19.34 3.64
CA GLY A 157 17.32 19.88 3.23
C GLY A 157 17.34 20.68 1.92
N ALA A 158 18.48 20.82 1.26
CA ALA A 158 18.58 21.53 -0.02
C ALA A 158 17.93 20.71 -1.16
N PRO A 159 17.18 21.34 -2.10
CA PRO A 159 16.63 20.64 -3.26
C PRO A 159 17.74 20.03 -4.13
N ARG A 160 17.57 18.77 -4.55
CA ARG A 160 18.58 18.06 -5.36
C ARG A 160 18.73 18.63 -6.78
N PHE A 161 17.66 19.19 -7.31
CA PHE A 161 17.64 19.80 -8.63
C PHE A 161 16.50 20.83 -8.73
N ARG A 162 16.50 21.61 -9.81
CA ARG A 162 15.38 22.50 -10.16
C ARG A 162 14.72 21.96 -11.44
N PRO A 163 13.45 21.51 -11.39
CA PRO A 163 12.79 21.00 -12.57
C PRO A 163 12.58 22.11 -13.61
N GLY A 164 12.97 21.85 -14.86
CA GLY A 164 12.65 22.73 -15.99
C GLY A 164 11.19 22.56 -16.41
N ARG A 165 10.58 23.63 -16.97
CA ARG A 165 9.16 23.64 -17.37
C ARG A 165 8.79 22.47 -18.30
N LEU A 166 9.64 22.19 -19.29
CA LEU A 166 9.41 21.10 -20.25
C LEU A 166 9.36 19.73 -19.56
N LEU A 167 10.27 19.47 -18.63
CA LEU A 167 10.28 18.22 -17.86
C LEU A 167 9.03 18.10 -16.97
N THR A 168 8.63 19.19 -16.32
CA THR A 168 7.40 19.20 -15.50
C THR A 168 6.16 18.93 -16.34
N LEU A 169 6.05 19.54 -17.53
CA LEU A 169 4.96 19.28 -18.47
C LEU A 169 4.99 17.85 -19.03
N ALA A 170 6.18 17.29 -19.28
CA ALA A 170 6.31 15.89 -19.68
C ALA A 170 5.74 14.94 -18.62
N VAL A 171 6.00 15.19 -17.33
CA VAL A 171 5.41 14.40 -16.23
C VAL A 171 3.88 14.55 -16.20
N ALA A 172 3.35 15.75 -16.41
CA ALA A 172 1.91 15.96 -16.52
C ALA A 172 1.29 15.16 -17.68
N GLY A 173 1.95 15.16 -18.84
CA GLY A 173 1.54 14.38 -20.01
C GLY A 173 1.56 12.88 -19.75
N LEU A 174 2.60 12.36 -19.09
CA LEU A 174 2.69 10.94 -18.72
C LEU A 174 1.59 10.52 -17.74
N LEU A 175 1.25 11.37 -16.76
CA LEU A 175 0.13 11.12 -15.84
C LEU A 175 -1.23 11.15 -16.56
N GLY A 176 -1.41 12.06 -17.51
CA GLY A 176 -2.61 12.09 -18.38
C GLY A 176 -2.72 10.85 -19.26
N ALA A 177 -1.62 10.43 -19.88
CA ALA A 177 -1.56 9.20 -20.68
C ALA A 177 -1.85 7.96 -19.82
N PHE A 178 -1.31 7.89 -18.60
CA PHE A 178 -1.64 6.85 -17.64
C PHE A 178 -3.14 6.80 -17.33
N ALA A 179 -3.77 7.94 -17.02
CA ALA A 179 -5.20 8.00 -16.76
C ALA A 179 -6.04 7.50 -17.95
N ALA A 180 -5.67 7.91 -19.18
CA ALA A 180 -6.32 7.47 -20.40
C ALA A 180 -6.15 5.95 -20.64
N LEU A 181 -4.95 5.41 -20.45
CA LEU A 181 -4.68 3.97 -20.56
C LEU A 181 -5.50 3.16 -19.55
N VAL A 182 -5.57 3.61 -18.29
CA VAL A 182 -6.35 2.93 -17.23
C VAL A 182 -7.84 2.94 -17.56
N LEU A 183 -8.40 4.09 -17.97
CA LEU A 183 -9.79 4.22 -18.41
C LEU A 183 -10.12 3.35 -19.62
N ALA A 184 -9.25 3.33 -20.63
CA ALA A 184 -9.45 2.56 -21.84
C ALA A 184 -9.41 1.06 -21.56
N THR A 185 -8.46 0.60 -20.75
CA THR A 185 -8.34 -0.80 -20.35
C THR A 185 -9.55 -1.25 -19.51
N ALA A 186 -10.02 -0.42 -18.59
CA ALA A 186 -11.14 -0.76 -17.70
C ALA A 186 -12.51 -0.87 -18.40
N GLN A 187 -12.70 -0.23 -19.56
CA GLN A 187 -13.95 -0.33 -20.34
C GLN A 187 -14.14 -1.69 -21.03
N GLY A 188 -13.12 -2.54 -21.04
CA GLY A 188 -13.14 -3.81 -21.77
C GLY A 188 -12.88 -3.62 -23.27
N GLY A 189 -12.43 -4.69 -23.93
CA GLY A 189 -12.18 -4.69 -25.38
C GLY A 189 -10.97 -3.85 -25.84
N ALA A 190 -10.17 -3.31 -24.91
CA ALA A 190 -8.96 -2.58 -25.26
C ALA A 190 -7.96 -3.46 -26.05
N PRO A 191 -7.36 -2.94 -27.13
CA PRO A 191 -6.39 -3.69 -27.91
C PRO A 191 -5.15 -4.03 -27.08
N THR A 192 -4.44 -5.08 -27.45
CA THR A 192 -3.30 -5.61 -26.67
C THR A 192 -2.25 -4.55 -26.35
N TRP A 193 -1.97 -3.61 -27.26
CA TRP A 193 -1.00 -2.54 -27.01
C TRP A 193 -1.44 -1.57 -25.89
N VAL A 194 -2.75 -1.30 -25.73
CA VAL A 194 -3.28 -0.49 -24.63
C VAL A 194 -3.11 -1.23 -23.30
N ARG A 195 -3.46 -2.52 -23.27
CA ARG A 195 -3.30 -3.38 -22.08
C ARG A 195 -1.83 -3.51 -21.68
N LEU A 196 -0.93 -3.71 -22.65
CA LEU A 196 0.51 -3.72 -22.43
C LEU A 196 1.02 -2.35 -21.94
N GLY A 197 0.46 -1.25 -22.45
CA GLY A 197 0.73 0.10 -21.95
C GLY A 197 0.33 0.26 -20.47
N THR A 198 -0.88 -0.17 -20.09
CA THR A 198 -1.34 -0.17 -18.69
C THR A 198 -0.45 -1.05 -17.81
N ALA A 199 -0.07 -2.24 -18.26
CA ALA A 199 0.83 -3.14 -17.54
C ALA A 199 2.25 -2.55 -17.38
N GLY A 200 2.77 -1.90 -18.42
CA GLY A 200 4.04 -1.18 -18.36
C GLY A 200 4.01 -0.02 -17.38
N ALA A 201 2.93 0.77 -17.37
CA ALA A 201 2.75 1.84 -16.41
C ALA A 201 2.60 1.33 -14.96
N LEU A 202 1.87 0.22 -14.77
CA LEU A 202 1.81 -0.49 -13.48
C LEU A 202 3.21 -0.88 -13.01
N LEU A 203 4.04 -1.47 -13.87
CA LEU A 203 5.41 -1.84 -13.52
C LEU A 203 6.24 -0.62 -13.08
N VAL A 204 6.14 0.50 -13.81
CA VAL A 204 6.83 1.75 -13.42
C VAL A 204 6.38 2.24 -12.05
N LEU A 205 5.07 2.20 -11.76
CA LEU A 205 4.53 2.59 -10.46
C LEU A 205 4.98 1.65 -9.33
N VAL A 206 5.04 0.34 -9.58
CA VAL A 206 5.56 -0.64 -8.61
C VAL A 206 7.04 -0.36 -8.33
N VAL A 207 7.86 -0.18 -9.36
CA VAL A 207 9.28 0.19 -9.20
C VAL A 207 9.41 1.49 -8.42
N ARG A 208 8.57 2.48 -8.70
CA ARG A 208 8.55 3.75 -7.96
C ARG A 208 8.11 3.57 -6.49
N ALA A 209 7.15 2.69 -6.21
CA ALA A 209 6.71 2.39 -4.85
C ALA A 209 7.80 1.67 -4.05
N VAL A 210 8.50 0.71 -4.67
CA VAL A 210 9.67 0.05 -4.07
C VAL A 210 10.76 1.08 -3.78
N GLY A 211 11.07 1.93 -4.76
CA GLY A 211 11.99 3.05 -4.61
C GLY A 211 13.45 2.75 -4.97
N ASP A 212 14.33 3.67 -4.62
CA ASP A 212 15.74 3.70 -5.06
C ASP A 212 16.76 3.29 -3.98
N GLY A 213 16.29 2.83 -2.81
CA GLY A 213 17.15 2.56 -1.65
C GLY A 213 17.77 3.80 -1.00
N ARG A 214 17.38 5.01 -1.44
CA ARG A 214 17.97 6.29 -1.01
C ARG A 214 16.90 7.28 -0.55
N MET A 215 16.14 7.87 -1.46
CA MET A 215 15.27 9.03 -1.19
C MET A 215 13.78 8.75 -1.36
N VAL A 216 13.39 7.78 -2.20
CA VAL A 216 11.99 7.59 -2.62
C VAL A 216 11.47 6.19 -2.30
N GLY A 217 10.15 6.06 -2.09
CA GLY A 217 9.47 4.77 -1.98
C GLY A 217 9.64 4.11 -0.61
N PHE A 218 9.29 2.83 -0.52
CA PHE A 218 9.38 2.01 0.70
C PHE A 218 10.83 1.73 1.12
N SER A 219 11.75 1.59 0.15
CA SER A 219 13.17 1.30 0.41
C SER A 219 14.01 2.52 0.84
N LYS A 220 13.42 3.72 0.89
CA LYS A 220 14.17 4.94 1.21
C LYS A 220 14.80 4.92 2.60
N ARG A 221 15.99 5.53 2.68
CA ARG A 221 16.76 5.74 3.92
C ARG A 221 16.64 7.17 4.42
N LEU A 222 16.60 8.15 3.52
CA LEU A 222 16.49 9.56 3.85
C LEU A 222 15.04 9.96 4.15
N ARG A 223 14.61 9.70 5.39
CA ARG A 223 13.22 9.91 5.85
C ARG A 223 13.00 11.22 6.63
N THR A 224 14.07 11.89 7.05
CA THR A 224 14.03 13.07 7.92
C THR A 224 13.71 14.37 7.18
N THR A 225 13.91 14.40 5.86
CA THR A 225 13.66 15.57 5.02
C THR A 225 12.16 15.84 4.84
N ALA A 226 11.79 17.06 4.42
CA ALA A 226 10.40 17.40 4.16
C ALA A 226 9.81 16.54 3.03
N PHE A 227 10.61 16.29 1.98
CA PHE A 227 10.26 15.35 0.92
C PHE A 227 10.11 13.93 1.46
N GLY A 228 11.07 13.41 2.23
CA GLY A 228 11.03 12.05 2.75
C GLY A 228 9.79 11.77 3.61
N ARG A 229 9.41 12.73 4.47
CA ARG A 229 8.18 12.65 5.25
C ARG A 229 6.92 12.71 4.39
N ALA A 230 6.89 13.60 3.39
CA ALA A 230 5.76 13.69 2.46
C ALA A 230 5.63 12.43 1.59
N ASP A 231 6.74 11.80 1.22
CA ASP A 231 6.76 10.56 0.46
C ASP A 231 6.21 9.37 1.25
N ASP A 232 6.47 9.30 2.57
CA ASP A 232 5.87 8.31 3.47
C ASP A 232 4.37 8.53 3.72
N LEU A 233 3.96 9.80 3.86
CA LEU A 233 2.58 10.13 4.27
C LEU A 233 1.59 10.24 3.11
N VAL A 234 2.08 10.66 1.94
CA VAL A 234 1.25 11.06 0.80
C VAL A 234 1.70 10.38 -0.48
N TYR A 235 2.95 10.58 -0.93
CA TYR A 235 3.30 10.21 -2.30
C TYR A 235 3.36 8.71 -2.54
N THR A 236 4.01 7.93 -1.67
CA THR A 236 4.06 6.46 -1.83
C THR A 236 2.67 5.83 -1.71
N PRO A 237 1.80 6.21 -0.73
CA PRO A 237 0.41 5.77 -0.72
C PRO A 237 -0.37 6.08 -2.01
N LEU A 238 -0.22 7.28 -2.58
CA LEU A 238 -0.87 7.64 -3.85
C LEU A 238 -0.32 6.84 -5.04
N VAL A 239 0.99 6.58 -5.08
CA VAL A 239 1.59 5.71 -6.12
C VAL A 239 1.04 4.30 -6.04
N VAL A 240 0.91 3.74 -4.83
CA VAL A 240 0.30 2.42 -4.65
C VAL A 240 -1.19 2.44 -5.05
N LEU A 241 -1.95 3.47 -4.68
CA LEU A 241 -3.34 3.61 -5.09
C LEU A 241 -3.49 3.60 -6.63
N MET A 242 -2.63 4.35 -7.33
CA MET A 242 -2.58 4.33 -8.78
C MET A 242 -2.20 2.95 -9.33
N ALA A 243 -1.23 2.27 -8.73
CA ALA A 243 -0.85 0.91 -9.12
C ALA A 243 -2.01 -0.10 -8.92
N VAL A 244 -2.73 -0.02 -7.80
CA VAL A 244 -3.91 -0.86 -7.54
C VAL A 244 -4.99 -0.60 -8.58
N GLY A 245 -5.32 0.65 -8.89
CA GLY A 245 -6.31 0.95 -9.94
C GLY A 245 -5.89 0.46 -11.33
N ALA A 246 -4.61 0.57 -11.69
CA ALA A 246 -4.10 0.01 -12.94
C ALA A 246 -4.18 -1.52 -12.97
N GLY A 247 -3.87 -2.18 -11.85
CA GLY A 247 -4.05 -3.63 -11.70
C GLY A 247 -5.51 -4.05 -11.82
N MET A 248 -6.43 -3.33 -11.17
CA MET A 248 -7.87 -3.59 -11.23
C MET A 248 -8.44 -3.38 -12.64
N ALA A 249 -7.92 -2.42 -13.41
CA ALA A 249 -8.30 -2.25 -14.81
C ALA A 249 -7.90 -3.45 -15.68
N LEU A 250 -6.80 -4.12 -15.36
CA LEU A 250 -6.28 -5.27 -16.11
C LEU A 250 -7.00 -6.58 -15.81
N VAL A 251 -7.76 -6.64 -14.70
CA VAL A 251 -8.60 -7.79 -14.37
C VAL A 251 -9.66 -7.95 -15.47
N PRO A 252 -9.79 -9.14 -16.09
CA PRO A 252 -10.83 -9.38 -17.09
C PRO A 252 -12.23 -9.05 -16.53
N ALA A 253 -13.06 -8.44 -17.36
CA ALA A 253 -14.46 -8.17 -17.02
C ALA A 253 -15.27 -9.46 -17.00
#